data_AF-A0A542B0Y4-F1
#
_entry.id   AF-A0A542B0Y4-F1
#
_cell.length_a   1.000
_cell.length_b   1.000
_cell.length_c   1.000
_cell.angle_alpha   90.00
_cell.angle_beta   90.00
_cell.angle_gamma   90.00
#
_symmetry.space_group_name_H-M   'P 1'
#
loop_
_entity.id
_entity.type
_entity.pdbx_description
1 polymer ?
#
loop_
_entity_poly.entity_id
_entity_poly.type
_entity_poly.pdbx_seq_one_letter_code
_entity_poly.pdbx_strand_id
1 'polypeptide(L)' 'MVVIERDARWLKKEIHRIKQNIKVVGNSLYSAEEKATLLQIYVKQLRKNEQELASFSINQNQ' A
#
# COMPACT_ATOMS: atom_id res chain seq x y z
N MET A 1 -19.93 10.77 -6.66
CA MET A 1 -19.30 10.96 -5.34
C MET A 1 -19.17 9.67 -4.51
N VAL A 2 -20.18 8.78 -4.46
CA VAL A 2 -20.15 7.55 -3.64
C VAL A 2 -19.04 6.53 -4.02
N VAL A 3 -18.70 6.43 -5.31
CA VAL A 3 -17.67 5.49 -5.81
C VAL A 3 -16.27 5.93 -5.35
N ILE A 4 -15.95 7.22 -5.45
CA ILE A 4 -14.67 7.82 -5.05
C ILE A 4 -14.38 7.56 -3.56
N GLU A 5 -15.37 7.74 -2.69
CA GLU A 5 -15.21 7.49 -1.26
C GLU A 5 -15.04 6.00 -0.91
N ARG A 6 -15.63 5.11 -1.71
CA ARG A 6 -15.49 3.66 -1.52
C ARG A 6 -14.07 3.22 -1.91
N ASP A 7 -13.57 3.71 -3.02
CA ASP A 7 -12.25 3.35 -3.54
C ASP A 7 -11.13 3.93 -2.67
N ALA A 8 -11.27 5.17 -2.22
CA ALA A 8 -10.34 5.77 -1.25
C ALA A 8 -10.33 5.02 0.10
N ARG A 9 -11.49 4.55 0.58
CA ARG A 9 -11.58 3.70 1.79
C ARG A 9 -10.93 2.34 1.59
N TRP A 10 -11.11 1.74 0.42
CA TRP A 10 -10.46 0.48 0.07
C TRP A 10 -8.93 0.62 0.01
N LEU A 11 -8.42 1.65 -0.66
CA LEU A 11 -6.98 1.94 -0.72
C LEU A 11 -6.37 2.17 0.66
N LYS A 12 -7.05 2.89 1.55
CA LYS A 12 -6.60 3.07 2.95
C LYS A 12 -6.43 1.73 3.67
N LYS A 13 -7.38 0.80 3.50
CA LYS A 13 -7.30 -0.55 4.08
C LYS A 13 -6.16 -1.36 3.45
N GLU A 14 -5.98 -1.27 2.14
CA GLU A 14 -4.92 -2.00 1.42
C GLU A 14 -3.53 -1.49 1.80
N ILE A 15 -3.33 -0.17 1.91
CA ILE A 15 -2.10 0.46 2.42
C ILE A 15 -1.80 -0.06 3.83
N HIS A 16 -2.79 -0.12 4.71
CA HIS A 16 -2.61 -0.66 6.06
C HIS A 16 -2.14 -2.12 6.02
N ARG A 17 -2.79 -2.96 5.20
CA ARG A 17 -2.43 -4.37 5.02
C ARG A 17 -1.00 -4.54 4.51
N ILE A 18 -0.59 -3.77 3.50
CA ILE A 18 0.78 -3.83 2.96
C ILE A 18 1.81 -3.44 4.02
N LYS A 19 1.54 -2.41 4.84
CA LYS A 19 2.41 -2.03 5.96
C LYS A 19 2.55 -3.16 7.00
N GLN A 20 1.48 -3.92 7.26
CA GLN A 20 1.57 -5.11 8.12
C GLN A 20 2.40 -6.22 7.48
N ASN A 21 2.21 -6.50 6.18
CA ASN A 21 3.00 -7.51 5.46
C ASN A 21 4.50 -7.19 5.48
N ILE A 22 4.87 -5.92 5.34
CA ILE A 22 6.27 -5.47 5.46
C ILE A 22 6.84 -5.83 6.84
N LYS A 23 6.08 -5.59 7.92
CA LYS A 23 6.49 -5.97 9.29
C LYS A 23 6.62 -7.48 9.44
N VAL A 24 5.67 -8.24 8.91
CA VAL A 24 5.69 -9.72 8.94
C VAL A 24 6.92 -10.25 8.21
N VAL A 25 7.24 -9.74 7.02
CA VAL A 25 8.44 -10.14 6.28
C VAL A 25 9.71 -9.78 7.06
N GLY A 26 9.79 -8.59 7.65
CA GLY A 26 10.92 -8.19 8.48
C GLY A 26 11.21 -9.18 9.62
N ASN A 27 10.13 -9.64 10.28
CA ASN A 27 10.19 -10.57 11.42
C ASN A 27 10.18 -12.07 11.03
N SER A 28 10.04 -12.39 9.74
CA SER A 28 9.99 -13.78 9.26
C SER A 28 11.36 -14.47 9.33
N LEU A 29 11.35 -15.80 9.16
CA LEU A 29 12.56 -16.62 9.04
C LEU A 29 13.09 -16.75 7.60
N TYR A 30 12.57 -15.95 6.66
CA TYR A 30 13.08 -15.93 5.29
C TYR A 30 14.55 -15.53 5.24
N SER A 31 15.25 -16.00 4.21
CA SER A 31 16.61 -15.57 3.92
C SER A 31 16.67 -14.06 3.65
N ALA A 32 17.87 -13.48 3.77
CA ALA A 32 18.07 -12.06 3.50
C ALA A 32 17.65 -11.67 2.06
N GLU A 33 17.90 -12.55 1.10
CA GLU A 33 17.55 -12.34 -0.31
C GLU A 33 16.03 -12.39 -0.51
N GLU A 34 15.34 -13.41 0.00
CA GLU A 34 13.88 -13.51 -0.06
C GLU A 34 13.20 -12.32 0.61
N LYS A 35 13.71 -11.88 1.77
CA LYS A 35 13.24 -10.67 2.45
C LYS A 35 13.42 -9.44 1.57
N ALA A 36 14.59 -9.27 0.95
CA ALA A 36 14.85 -8.13 0.08
C ALA A 36 13.88 -8.09 -1.11
N THR A 37 13.66 -9.23 -1.78
CA THR A 37 12.73 -9.35 -2.91
C THR A 37 11.29 -9.04 -2.48
N LEU A 38 10.82 -9.63 -1.38
CA LEU A 38 9.46 -9.42 -0.88
C LEU A 38 9.25 -7.96 -0.45
N LEU A 39 10.20 -7.39 0.27
CA LEU A 39 10.14 -5.99 0.69
C LEU A 39 10.12 -5.04 -0.51
N GLN A 40 10.91 -5.32 -1.56
CA GLN A 40 10.90 -4.52 -2.79
C GLN A 40 9.53 -4.53 -3.46
N ILE A 41 8.88 -5.71 -3.55
CA ILE A 41 7.53 -5.85 -4.10
C ILE A 41 6.53 -5.04 -3.28
N TYR A 42 6.53 -5.20 -1.95
CA TYR A 42 5.59 -4.50 -1.07
C TYR A 42 5.81 -2.99 -1.06
N VAL A 43 7.06 -2.51 -1.08
CA VAL A 43 7.36 -1.07 -1.15
C VAL A 43 6.89 -0.48 -2.48
N LYS A 44 7.07 -1.19 -3.60
CA LYS A 44 6.58 -0.76 -4.92
C LYS A 44 5.04 -0.66 -4.93
N GLN A 45 4.35 -1.66 -4.39
CA GLN A 45 2.89 -1.65 -4.27
C GLN A 45 2.39 -0.55 -3.34
N LEU A 46 3.07 -0.34 -2.21
CA LEU A 46 2.74 0.70 -1.24
C LEU A 46 2.77 2.08 -1.87
N ARG A 47 3.86 2.41 -2.59
CA ARG A 47 4.01 3.70 -3.29
C ARG A 47 2.90 3.92 -4.31
N LYS A 48 2.56 2.89 -5.10
CA LYS A 48 1.48 2.97 -6.09
C LYS A 48 0.13 3.29 -5.41
N ASN A 49 -0.21 2.58 -4.35
CA ASN A 49 -1.46 2.79 -3.64
C ASN A 49 -1.51 4.14 -2.92
N GLU A 50 -0.38 4.62 -2.36
CA GLU A 50 -0.30 5.96 -1.73
C GLU A 50 -0.46 7.09 -2.76
N GLN A 51 0.12 6.95 -3.96
CA GLN A 51 -0.08 7.90 -5.07
C GLN A 51 -1.53 7.92 -5.55
N GLU A 52 -2.13 6.73 -5.71
CA GLU A 52 -3.53 6.60 -6.12
C GLU A 52 -4.47 7.17 -5.05
N LEU A 53 -4.18 6.96 -3.77
CA LEU A 53 -4.96 7.56 -2.69
C LEU A 53 -4.86 9.09 -2.71
N ALA A 54 -3.68 9.65 -2.99
CA ALA A 54 -3.47 11.09 -3.06
C ALA A 54 -4.21 11.74 -4.25
N SER A 55 -4.37 11.03 -5.38
CA SER A 55 -5.07 11.57 -6.54
C SER A 55 -6.57 11.78 -6.27
N PHE A 56 -7.17 11.01 -5.37
CA PHE A 56 -8.55 11.25 -4.92
C PHE A 56 -8.72 12.56 -4.15
N SER A 57 -7.70 13.01 -3.42
CA SER A 57 -7.72 14.31 -2.72
C SER A 57 -7.60 15.49 -3.69
N ILE A 58 -6.93 15.32 -4.83
CA ILE A 58 -6.77 16.36 -5.86
C ILE A 58 -8.07 16.52 -6.65
N ASN A 59 -8.75 15.41 -6.99
CA ASN A 59 -10.02 15.41 -7.72
C ASN A 59 -11.24 15.90 -6.90
N GLN A 60 -11.09 16.20 -5.60
CA GLN A 60 -12.15 16.80 -4.78
C GLN A 60 -12.12 18.34 -4.79
N ASN A 61 -11.06 18.96 -5.30
CA ASN A 61 -10.87 20.42 -5.34
C ASN A 61 -11.03 21.01 -6.77
N GLN A 62 -11.58 20.25 -7.71
CA GLN A 62 -12.02 20.72 -9.03
C GLN A 62 -13.55 20.63 -9.11
#